data_AF-A0A6J1IF27-F1
#
_entry.id   AF-A0A6J1IF27-F1
#
_cell.length_a   1.000
_cell.length_b   1.000
_cell.length_c   1.000
_cell.angle_alpha   90.00
_cell.angle_beta   90.00
_cell.angle_gamma   90.00
#
_symmetry.space_group_name_H-M   'P 1'
#
loop_
_entity.id
_entity.type
_entity.pdbx_description
1 polymer ?
#
loop_
_entity_poly.entity_id
_entity_poly.type
_entity_poly.pdbx_seq_one_letter_code
_entity_poly.pdbx_strand_id
1 'polypeptide(L)'
;MGRTFQVVLFLALFVLLPPSVYSLPLSTNGRWIVDSTTGRRVKLVCVNWPSHTQSMLIEGLNHRPLKELADEAIKLRFNCVRLTYATQMFTRYANRTVEENFDLLDLEQAKAGLAQYNPFVLNKTIAEAYEAVVDVLGESGLMVIADNHMSQPRWCCSLDDGNGFFGDRYFDPQEWLQGLSLVAQRFSKKPTVVGMSLRNEIRGTNENANDWNNYVTQGVTTIHNINPNVLVIVSGLNFDNDLRCLKEKPLNASALDNKLVFEVHLYSFSGDAETNMGTIRERLTMQKIGS
;
A
#
# COMPACT_ATOMS: atom_id res chain seq x y z
N MET A 1 41.35 52.76 35.84
CA MET A 1 40.05 53.02 35.17
C MET A 1 39.79 51.86 34.21
N GLY A 2 38.80 51.03 34.52
CA GLY A 2 38.61 49.70 33.92
C GLY A 2 38.02 49.73 32.51
N ARG A 3 38.46 48.79 31.67
CA ARG A 3 37.85 48.49 30.38
C ARG A 3 36.85 47.35 30.55
N THR A 4 35.58 47.65 30.40
CA THR A 4 34.47 46.71 30.33
C THR A 4 34.53 45.95 29.00
N PHE A 5 34.70 44.63 29.05
CA PHE A 5 34.46 43.75 27.91
C PHE A 5 32.96 43.45 27.81
N GLN A 6 32.31 43.92 26.75
CA GLN A 6 30.96 43.47 26.40
C GLN A 6 31.07 42.11 25.69
N VAL A 7 30.62 41.05 26.36
CA VAL A 7 30.40 39.74 25.75
C VAL A 7 29.03 39.76 25.09
N VAL A 8 29.00 39.74 23.75
CA VAL A 8 27.76 39.56 22.98
C VAL A 8 27.45 38.07 22.92
N LEU A 9 26.42 37.65 23.66
CA LEU A 9 25.93 36.28 23.67
C LEU A 9 24.98 36.08 22.48
N PHE A 10 25.42 35.38 21.43
CA PHE A 10 24.55 34.94 20.35
C PHE A 10 23.70 33.76 20.82
N LEU A 11 22.43 34.00 21.16
CA LEU A 11 21.43 32.95 21.34
C LEU A 11 21.07 32.39 19.96
N ALA A 12 21.61 31.22 19.63
CA ALA A 12 21.15 30.42 18.50
C ALA A 12 19.75 29.87 18.84
N LEU A 13 18.72 30.50 18.27
CA LEU A 13 17.34 30.03 18.34
C LEU A 13 17.22 28.78 17.45
N PHE A 14 17.46 27.60 18.00
CA PHE A 14 17.11 26.35 17.34
C PHE A 14 15.59 26.23 17.31
N VAL A 15 14.99 26.67 16.21
CA VAL A 15 13.62 26.30 15.87
C VAL A 15 13.64 24.79 15.58
N LEU A 16 13.30 23.99 16.58
CA LEU A 16 12.98 22.57 16.40
C LEU A 16 11.66 22.52 15.62
N LEU A 17 11.76 22.63 14.28
CA LEU A 17 10.67 22.20 13.42
C LEU A 17 10.41 20.72 13.74
N PRO A 18 9.14 20.29 13.92
CA PRO A 18 8.85 18.87 14.00
C PRO A 18 9.46 18.20 12.77
N PRO A 19 10.08 17.02 12.89
CA PRO A 19 10.54 16.30 11.72
C PRO A 19 9.31 15.98 10.89
N SER A 20 9.09 16.76 9.83
CA SER A 20 8.26 16.36 8.73
C SER A 20 8.80 15.00 8.29
N VAL A 21 8.03 13.93 8.50
CA VAL A 21 8.36 12.63 7.92
C VAL A 21 8.05 12.77 6.43
N TYR A 22 8.96 13.42 5.71
CA TYR A 22 9.09 13.23 4.28
C TYR A 22 9.62 11.81 4.10
N SER A 23 8.73 10.84 4.12
CA SER A 23 9.04 9.64 3.38
C SER A 23 8.97 10.03 1.92
N LEU A 24 10.03 9.75 1.17
CA LEU A 24 10.10 9.60 -0.28
C LEU A 24 10.81 10.64 -1.13
N PRO A 25 11.44 10.16 -2.23
CA PRO A 25 11.40 8.79 -2.75
C PRO A 25 12.19 7.75 -1.92
N LEU A 26 11.67 6.52 -1.86
CA LEU A 26 12.29 5.34 -1.25
C LEU A 26 12.85 4.52 -2.40
N SER A 27 13.92 3.78 -2.16
CA SER A 27 14.55 2.89 -3.14
C SER A 27 15.11 1.66 -2.43
N THR A 28 15.71 0.75 -3.18
CA THR A 28 16.37 -0.43 -2.67
C THR A 28 17.88 -0.33 -2.82
N ASN A 29 18.61 -0.82 -1.82
CA ASN A 29 20.05 -1.06 -1.88
C ASN A 29 20.31 -2.47 -1.37
N GLY A 30 20.56 -3.39 -2.31
CA GLY A 30 20.56 -4.82 -2.03
C GLY A 30 19.23 -5.25 -1.44
N ARG A 31 19.26 -5.84 -0.23
CA ARG A 31 18.06 -6.30 0.49
C ARG A 31 17.37 -5.23 1.33
N TRP A 32 17.90 -4.00 1.35
CA TRP A 32 17.39 -2.94 2.21
C TRP A 32 16.53 -1.97 1.44
N ILE A 33 15.43 -1.54 2.05
CA ILE A 33 14.75 -0.32 1.66
C ILE A 33 15.50 0.85 2.28
N VAL A 34 15.74 1.88 1.48
CA VAL A 34 16.48 3.09 1.87
C VAL A 34 15.71 4.32 1.43
N ASP A 35 15.89 5.40 2.17
CA ASP A 35 15.55 6.75 1.69
C ASP A 35 16.46 7.08 0.50
N SER A 36 15.88 7.43 -0.66
CA SER A 36 16.64 7.63 -1.90
C SER A 36 17.63 8.78 -1.83
N THR A 37 17.35 9.80 -1.02
CA THR A 37 18.18 11.01 -0.94
C THR A 37 19.35 10.82 0.00
N THR A 38 19.10 10.21 1.17
CA THR A 38 20.08 10.08 2.25
C THR A 38 20.77 8.72 2.28
N GLY A 39 20.24 7.72 1.59
CA GLY A 39 20.71 6.33 1.65
C GLY A 39 20.45 5.65 2.99
N ARG A 40 19.77 6.31 3.93
CA ARG A 40 19.49 5.75 5.26
C ARG A 40 18.49 4.62 5.13
N ARG A 41 18.77 3.52 5.82
CA ARG A 41 17.87 2.36 5.87
C ARG A 41 16.53 2.73 6.49
N VAL A 42 15.45 2.34 5.81
CA VAL A 42 14.08 2.44 6.27
C VAL A 42 13.54 1.04 6.51
N LYS A 43 12.91 0.82 7.67
CA LYS A 43 12.17 -0.41 7.97
C LYS A 43 10.69 -0.07 7.98
N LEU A 44 9.93 -0.69 7.09
CA LEU A 44 8.49 -0.58 7.07
C LEU A 44 7.89 -1.44 8.19
N VAL A 45 7.09 -0.81 9.04
CA VAL A 45 6.35 -1.42 10.13
C VAL A 45 4.90 -0.98 9.93
N CYS A 46 4.17 -1.77 9.15
CA CYS A 46 2.84 -1.39 8.67
C CYS A 46 1.71 -2.10 9.40
N VAL A 47 0.56 -1.44 9.45
CA VAL A 47 -0.73 -2.12 9.64
C VAL A 47 -1.40 -2.34 8.28
N ASN A 48 -2.10 -3.44 8.10
CA ASN A 48 -3.02 -3.61 6.97
C ASN A 48 -4.37 -2.97 7.33
N TRP A 49 -4.91 -2.12 6.46
CA TRP A 49 -6.20 -1.47 6.69
C TRP A 49 -7.12 -1.66 5.49
N PRO A 50 -8.17 -2.49 5.62
CA PRO A 50 -9.09 -2.75 4.53
C PRO A 50 -9.84 -1.50 4.06
N SER A 51 -9.89 -1.32 2.74
CA SER A 51 -10.69 -0.32 2.01
C SER A 51 -11.22 -0.87 0.68
N HIS A 52 -10.93 -2.13 0.35
CA HIS A 52 -11.30 -2.81 -0.90
C HIS A 52 -12.66 -3.51 -0.85
N THR A 53 -13.34 -3.49 0.29
CA THR A 53 -14.64 -4.16 0.53
C THR A 53 -15.78 -3.45 -0.22
N GLN A 54 -17.02 -3.94 -0.08
CA GLN A 54 -18.18 -3.39 -0.80
C GLN A 54 -18.43 -1.91 -0.49
N SER A 55 -18.11 -1.45 0.72
CA SER A 55 -18.20 -0.04 1.12
C SER A 55 -17.28 0.86 0.28
N MET A 56 -16.22 0.30 -0.30
CA MET A 56 -15.19 1.00 -1.08
C MET A 56 -14.58 2.20 -0.34
N LEU A 57 -14.52 2.11 0.99
CA LEU A 57 -13.97 3.10 1.90
C LEU A 57 -13.21 2.36 3.00
N ILE A 58 -12.17 3.01 3.53
CA ILE A 58 -11.40 2.45 4.65
C ILE A 58 -12.30 2.14 5.85
N GLU A 59 -12.15 0.95 6.41
CA GLU A 59 -13.04 0.44 7.45
C GLU A 59 -12.91 1.22 8.77
N GLY A 60 -14.02 1.33 9.51
CA GLY A 60 -14.07 1.93 10.85
C GLY A 60 -14.35 3.44 10.92
N LEU A 61 -14.45 4.14 9.78
CA LEU A 61 -14.73 5.58 9.74
C LEU A 61 -16.12 5.97 10.25
N ASN A 62 -17.05 5.03 10.36
CA ASN A 62 -18.36 5.26 10.96
C ASN A 62 -18.33 5.28 12.51
N HIS A 63 -17.19 4.98 13.13
CA HIS A 63 -17.07 4.89 14.60
C HIS A 63 -16.13 5.93 15.20
N ARG A 64 -15.06 6.35 14.49
CA ARG A 64 -14.03 7.25 15.01
C ARG A 64 -13.42 8.11 13.91
N PRO A 65 -12.93 9.33 14.22
CA PRO A 65 -12.21 10.16 13.25
C PRO A 65 -10.95 9.46 12.73
N LEU A 66 -10.71 9.51 11.41
CA LEU A 66 -9.57 8.88 10.75
C LEU A 66 -8.24 9.36 11.35
N LYS A 67 -8.13 10.65 11.65
CA LYS A 67 -6.91 11.22 12.23
C LYS A 67 -6.58 10.61 13.59
N GLU A 68 -7.57 10.36 14.43
CA GLU A 68 -7.31 9.75 15.74
C GLU A 68 -6.81 8.31 15.61
N LEU A 69 -7.38 7.54 14.68
CA LEU A 69 -6.96 6.18 14.38
C LEU A 69 -5.52 6.17 13.80
N ALA A 70 -5.20 7.12 12.94
CA ALA A 70 -3.85 7.30 12.38
C ALA A 70 -2.83 7.67 13.48
N ASP A 71 -3.17 8.62 14.35
CA ASP A 71 -2.33 9.02 15.49
C ASP A 71 -2.12 7.85 16.47
N GLU A 72 -3.11 6.97 16.63
CA GLU A 72 -3.00 5.75 17.43
C GLU A 72 -2.02 4.74 16.82
N ALA A 73 -2.06 4.52 15.51
CA ALA A 73 -1.08 3.69 14.81
C ALA A 73 0.37 4.20 15.03
N ILE A 74 0.58 5.51 14.96
CA ILE A 74 1.88 6.14 15.27
C ILE A 74 2.30 5.89 16.72
N LYS A 75 1.39 6.06 17.69
CA LYS A 75 1.66 5.76 19.12
C LYS A 75 2.07 4.30 19.33
N LEU A 76 1.46 3.38 18.57
CA LEU A 76 1.79 1.95 18.54
C LEU A 76 3.06 1.62 17.75
N ARG A 77 3.78 2.65 17.25
CA ARG A 77 5.07 2.55 16.53
C ARG A 77 4.97 1.98 15.11
N PHE A 78 3.78 1.97 14.52
CA PHE A 78 3.66 1.79 13.08
C PHE A 78 4.12 3.06 12.36
N ASN A 79 4.69 2.89 11.17
CA ASN A 79 5.13 4.00 10.32
C ASN A 79 4.52 3.95 8.92
N CYS A 80 3.70 2.94 8.63
CA CYS A 80 3.00 2.79 7.37
C CYS A 80 1.63 2.13 7.51
N VAL A 81 0.80 2.31 6.49
CA VAL A 81 -0.45 1.57 6.27
C VAL A 81 -0.37 0.88 4.91
N ARG A 82 -0.64 -0.43 4.88
CA ARG A 82 -0.99 -1.15 3.65
C ARG A 82 -2.48 -0.93 3.43
N LEU A 83 -2.81 0.01 2.56
CA LEU A 83 -4.17 0.46 2.29
C LEU A 83 -4.69 -0.27 1.05
N THR A 84 -5.57 -1.24 1.27
CA THR A 84 -6.04 -2.13 0.20
C THR A 84 -7.05 -1.41 -0.70
N TYR A 85 -7.08 -1.72 -1.99
CA TYR A 85 -8.15 -1.30 -2.90
C TYR A 85 -8.55 -2.43 -3.85
N ALA A 86 -9.77 -2.38 -4.37
CA ALA A 86 -10.20 -3.25 -5.47
C ALA A 86 -9.98 -2.57 -6.82
N THR A 87 -9.57 -3.30 -7.86
CA THR A 87 -9.36 -2.76 -9.22
C THR A 87 -10.54 -1.90 -9.69
N GLN A 88 -11.76 -2.41 -9.49
CA GLN A 88 -13.00 -1.76 -9.90
C GLN A 88 -13.34 -0.47 -9.16
N MET A 89 -12.73 -0.21 -7.98
CA MET A 89 -12.83 1.10 -7.34
C MET A 89 -12.32 2.21 -8.26
N PHE A 90 -11.30 1.92 -9.08
CA PHE A 90 -10.71 2.89 -9.99
C PHE A 90 -11.19 2.74 -11.44
N THR A 91 -11.48 1.52 -11.91
CA THR A 91 -11.88 1.31 -13.32
C THR A 91 -13.37 1.49 -13.57
N ARG A 92 -14.23 1.18 -12.59
CA ARG A 92 -15.70 1.16 -12.77
C ARG A 92 -16.46 2.09 -11.84
N TYR A 93 -15.99 2.24 -10.60
CA TYR A 93 -16.71 2.96 -9.54
C TYR A 93 -16.04 4.28 -9.13
N ALA A 94 -14.98 4.71 -9.83
CA ALA A 94 -14.17 5.86 -9.45
C ALA A 94 -14.99 7.13 -9.21
N ASN A 95 -16.03 7.35 -10.00
CA ASN A 95 -16.89 8.55 -9.98
C ASN A 95 -18.16 8.40 -9.14
N ARG A 96 -18.45 7.20 -8.60
CA ARG A 96 -19.56 7.02 -7.65
C ARG A 96 -19.22 7.73 -6.36
N THR A 97 -20.14 8.43 -5.74
CA THR A 97 -19.88 9.03 -4.42
C THR A 97 -19.93 8.00 -3.29
N VAL A 98 -19.24 8.28 -2.19
CA VAL A 98 -19.33 7.44 -0.98
C VAL A 98 -20.78 7.39 -0.49
N GLU A 99 -21.48 8.53 -0.46
CA GLU A 99 -22.89 8.59 -0.08
C GLU A 99 -23.77 7.69 -0.96
N GLU A 100 -23.70 7.82 -2.29
CA GLU A 100 -24.46 6.96 -3.21
C GLU A 100 -24.15 5.49 -3.00
N ASN A 101 -22.89 5.13 -2.74
CA ASN A 101 -22.51 3.74 -2.51
C ASN A 101 -23.09 3.19 -1.21
N PHE A 102 -23.11 4.00 -0.16
CA PHE A 102 -23.69 3.60 1.14
C PHE A 102 -25.20 3.46 1.05
N ASP A 103 -25.87 4.33 0.29
CA ASP A 103 -27.31 4.23 0.04
C ASP A 103 -27.66 2.97 -0.76
N LEU A 104 -26.87 2.61 -1.78
CA LEU A 104 -27.05 1.37 -2.56
C LEU A 104 -26.83 0.08 -1.74
N LEU A 105 -26.13 0.17 -0.62
CA LEU A 105 -25.86 -0.96 0.28
C LEU A 105 -26.78 -0.97 1.51
N ASP A 106 -27.76 -0.07 1.58
CA ASP A 106 -28.67 0.11 2.73
C ASP A 106 -27.91 0.34 4.06
N LEU A 107 -26.79 1.07 4.01
CA LEU A 107 -25.89 1.32 5.14
C LEU A 107 -26.21 2.61 5.92
N GLU A 108 -27.49 2.88 6.18
CA GLU A 108 -27.96 4.14 6.80
C GLU A 108 -27.24 4.47 8.12
N GLN A 109 -27.08 3.49 9.01
CA GLN A 109 -26.42 3.67 10.30
C GLN A 109 -24.93 3.99 10.14
N ALA A 110 -24.25 3.31 9.21
CA ALA A 110 -22.85 3.58 8.95
C ALA A 110 -22.66 4.96 8.29
N LYS A 111 -23.57 5.36 7.40
CA LYS A 111 -23.59 6.70 6.78
C LYS A 111 -23.78 7.80 7.82
N ALA A 112 -24.69 7.61 8.79
CA ALA A 112 -24.86 8.54 9.91
C ALA A 112 -23.58 8.65 10.76
N GLY A 113 -22.91 7.52 11.03
CA GLY A 113 -21.61 7.50 11.69
C GLY A 113 -20.53 8.24 10.89
N LEU A 114 -20.48 8.08 9.57
CA LEU A 114 -19.57 8.84 8.71
C LEU A 114 -19.84 10.34 8.80
N ALA A 115 -21.11 10.76 8.76
CA ALA A 115 -21.49 12.17 8.90
C ALA A 115 -21.04 12.76 10.24
N GLN A 116 -21.07 11.96 11.30
CA GLN A 116 -20.65 12.37 12.63
C GLN A 116 -19.12 12.47 12.78
N TYR A 117 -18.37 11.45 12.33
CA TYR A 117 -16.95 11.32 12.65
C TYR A 117 -16.01 11.73 11.51
N ASN A 118 -16.43 11.54 10.26
CA ASN A 118 -15.61 11.75 9.07
C ASN A 118 -16.42 12.35 7.90
N PRO A 119 -17.13 13.49 8.08
CA PRO A 119 -18.02 14.03 7.05
C PRO A 119 -17.30 14.39 5.73
N PHE A 120 -15.97 14.57 5.77
CA PHE A 120 -15.16 14.95 4.61
C PHE A 120 -15.16 13.93 3.47
N VAL A 121 -15.56 12.67 3.71
CA VAL A 121 -15.58 11.62 2.67
C VAL A 121 -16.92 11.48 1.96
N LEU A 122 -18.04 11.90 2.57
CA LEU A 122 -19.38 11.56 2.08
C LEU A 122 -19.65 12.04 0.66
N ASN A 123 -19.32 13.30 0.39
CA ASN A 123 -19.58 13.93 -0.92
C ASN A 123 -18.45 13.70 -1.93
N LYS A 124 -17.43 12.92 -1.55
CA LYS A 124 -16.32 12.59 -2.45
C LYS A 124 -16.69 11.38 -3.29
N THR A 125 -16.19 11.35 -4.51
CA THR A 125 -16.19 10.12 -5.31
C THR A 125 -15.31 9.05 -4.64
N ILE A 126 -15.50 7.76 -4.93
CA ILE A 126 -14.70 6.66 -4.35
C ILE A 126 -13.20 6.91 -4.54
N ALA A 127 -12.79 7.36 -5.73
CA ALA A 127 -11.39 7.63 -6.00
C ALA A 127 -10.85 8.84 -5.20
N GLU A 128 -11.66 9.90 -5.06
CA GLU A 128 -11.31 11.07 -4.25
C GLU A 128 -11.31 10.78 -2.75
N ALA A 129 -12.21 9.91 -2.28
CA ALA A 129 -12.27 9.49 -0.89
C ALA A 129 -11.03 8.68 -0.51
N TYR A 130 -10.62 7.72 -1.35
CA TYR A 130 -9.37 6.98 -1.16
C TYR A 130 -8.16 7.92 -1.12
N GLU A 131 -8.11 8.93 -2.01
CA GLU A 131 -7.06 9.95 -2.01
C GLU A 131 -7.08 10.83 -0.74
N ALA A 132 -8.25 11.25 -0.29
CA ALA A 132 -8.38 12.05 0.94
C ALA A 132 -7.98 11.27 2.19
N VAL A 133 -8.23 9.95 2.22
CA VAL A 133 -7.73 9.06 3.26
C VAL A 133 -6.20 9.04 3.27
N VAL A 134 -5.56 8.91 2.09
CA VAL A 134 -4.10 8.96 1.96
C VAL A 134 -3.56 10.29 2.51
N ASP A 135 -4.20 11.41 2.21
CA ASP A 135 -3.76 12.72 2.69
C ASP A 135 -3.78 12.80 4.22
N VAL A 136 -4.85 12.37 4.88
CA VAL A 136 -4.95 12.36 6.36
C VAL A 136 -3.91 11.43 7.00
N LEU A 137 -3.66 10.26 6.39
CA LEU A 137 -2.60 9.35 6.86
C LEU A 137 -1.22 10.03 6.76
N GLY A 138 -0.95 10.71 5.65
CA GLY A 138 0.29 11.46 5.43
C GLY A 138 0.49 12.63 6.39
N GLU A 139 -0.56 13.42 6.64
CA GLU A 139 -0.55 14.51 7.63
C GLU A 139 -0.26 14.00 9.05
N SER A 140 -0.65 12.76 9.35
CA SER A 140 -0.35 12.09 10.62
C SER A 140 1.07 11.49 10.66
N GLY A 141 1.83 11.55 9.56
CA GLY A 141 3.19 11.04 9.44
C GLY A 141 3.28 9.55 9.07
N LEU A 142 2.20 8.95 8.58
CA LEU A 142 2.20 7.57 8.08
C LEU A 142 2.51 7.54 6.58
N MET A 143 3.35 6.59 6.20
CA MET A 143 3.54 6.18 4.81
C MET A 143 2.36 5.31 4.34
N VAL A 144 2.08 5.29 3.04
CA VAL A 144 1.04 4.42 2.47
C VAL A 144 1.60 3.48 1.42
N ILE A 145 1.27 2.20 1.53
CA ILE A 145 1.39 1.23 0.44
C ILE A 145 -0.01 1.04 -0.14
N ALA A 146 -0.22 1.44 -1.39
CA ALA A 146 -1.48 1.18 -2.09
C ALA A 146 -1.47 -0.26 -2.59
N ASP A 147 -2.36 -1.09 -2.08
CA ASP A 147 -2.34 -2.54 -2.32
C ASP A 147 -3.53 -2.99 -3.17
N ASN A 148 -3.29 -3.51 -4.37
CA ASN A 148 -4.37 -4.08 -5.18
C ASN A 148 -4.79 -5.44 -4.61
N HIS A 149 -5.88 -5.44 -3.85
CA HIS A 149 -6.25 -6.61 -3.07
C HIS A 149 -7.15 -7.58 -3.83
N MET A 150 -8.13 -7.03 -4.55
CA MET A 150 -9.17 -7.79 -5.26
C MET A 150 -9.51 -7.09 -6.57
N SER A 151 -10.14 -7.77 -7.52
CA SER A 151 -10.66 -7.09 -8.71
C SER A 151 -11.98 -6.40 -8.42
N GLN A 152 -12.92 -7.13 -7.80
CA GLN A 152 -14.23 -6.61 -7.39
C GLN A 152 -14.20 -6.13 -5.93
N PRO A 153 -15.02 -5.14 -5.55
CA PRO A 153 -15.15 -4.73 -4.16
C PRO A 153 -15.85 -5.81 -3.33
N ARG A 154 -15.06 -6.67 -2.68
CA ARG A 154 -15.54 -7.78 -1.83
C ARG A 154 -14.42 -8.35 -0.98
N TRP A 155 -14.80 -9.14 0.03
CA TRP A 155 -13.84 -9.87 0.86
C TRP A 155 -13.16 -11.02 0.09
N CYS A 156 -11.97 -11.39 0.53
CA CYS A 156 -11.11 -12.47 0.03
C CYS A 156 -10.81 -13.48 1.16
N CYS A 157 -10.06 -14.58 1.04
CA CYS A 157 -9.32 -15.12 -0.10
C CYS A 157 -9.56 -16.63 -0.09
N SER A 158 -10.62 -17.12 -0.75
CA SER A 158 -10.84 -18.55 -0.94
C SER A 158 -10.27 -19.01 -2.29
N LEU A 159 -10.18 -20.33 -2.47
CA LEU A 159 -9.75 -20.95 -3.74
C LEU A 159 -10.82 -20.87 -4.84
N ASP A 160 -12.08 -20.68 -4.46
CA ASP A 160 -13.25 -20.71 -5.34
C ASP A 160 -13.86 -19.32 -5.59
N ASP A 161 -13.17 -18.27 -5.16
CA ASP A 161 -13.67 -16.91 -5.27
C ASP A 161 -13.57 -16.33 -6.71
N GLY A 162 -12.92 -17.07 -7.62
CA GLY A 162 -12.77 -16.73 -9.03
C GLY A 162 -11.88 -15.51 -9.28
N ASN A 163 -10.98 -15.19 -8.36
CA ASN A 163 -10.14 -13.99 -8.40
C ASN A 163 -8.65 -14.27 -8.09
N GLY A 164 -8.27 -15.56 -8.00
CA GLY A 164 -6.98 -16.01 -7.51
C GLY A 164 -5.83 -15.84 -8.50
N PHE A 165 -6.07 -16.10 -9.79
CA PHE A 165 -5.05 -16.02 -10.83
C PHE A 165 -5.50 -15.19 -12.05
N PHE A 166 -4.54 -14.71 -12.82
CA PHE A 166 -4.78 -13.95 -14.04
C PHE A 166 -5.66 -14.74 -15.02
N GLY A 167 -6.74 -14.12 -15.50
CA GLY A 167 -7.70 -14.75 -16.40
C GLY A 167 -8.82 -15.53 -15.71
N ASP A 168 -8.82 -15.63 -14.38
CA ASP A 168 -9.96 -16.16 -13.64
C ASP A 168 -11.22 -15.31 -13.86
N ARG A 169 -12.39 -15.88 -13.54
CA ARG A 169 -13.72 -15.30 -13.79
C ARG A 169 -13.85 -13.80 -13.48
N TYR A 170 -13.21 -13.35 -12.40
CA TYR A 170 -13.26 -11.95 -11.96
C TYR A 170 -11.89 -11.26 -12.00
N PHE A 171 -10.85 -11.88 -12.54
CA PHE A 171 -9.51 -11.30 -12.65
C PHE A 171 -9.08 -11.17 -14.11
N ASP A 172 -9.64 -10.16 -14.78
CA ASP A 172 -9.19 -9.74 -16.11
C ASP A 172 -7.83 -9.00 -16.01
N PRO A 173 -6.75 -9.52 -16.64
CA PRO A 173 -5.44 -8.88 -16.59
C PRO A 173 -5.40 -7.50 -17.24
N GLN A 174 -6.24 -7.24 -18.26
CA GLN A 174 -6.25 -5.94 -18.93
C GLN A 174 -6.90 -4.86 -18.06
N GLU A 175 -8.03 -5.18 -17.43
CA GLU A 175 -8.66 -4.28 -16.46
C GLU A 175 -7.76 -4.06 -15.23
N TRP A 176 -7.03 -5.09 -14.80
CA TRP A 176 -6.05 -4.96 -13.73
C TRP A 176 -4.91 -3.99 -14.09
N LEU A 177 -4.30 -4.12 -15.27
CA LEU A 177 -3.28 -3.18 -15.75
C LEU A 177 -3.83 -1.75 -15.85
N GLN A 178 -5.08 -1.59 -16.32
CA GLN A 178 -5.76 -0.29 -16.33
C GLN A 178 -5.91 0.27 -14.91
N GLY A 179 -6.33 -0.55 -13.95
CA GLY A 179 -6.44 -0.15 -12.54
C GLY A 179 -5.09 0.27 -11.94
N LEU A 180 -4.02 -0.49 -12.18
CA LEU A 180 -2.67 -0.13 -11.75
C LEU A 180 -2.23 1.22 -12.33
N SER A 181 -2.48 1.43 -13.63
CA SER A 181 -2.16 2.69 -14.32
C SER A 181 -2.89 3.88 -13.69
N LEU A 182 -4.19 3.76 -13.44
CA LEU A 182 -5.01 4.81 -12.82
C LEU A 182 -4.52 5.18 -11.42
N VAL A 183 -4.19 4.17 -10.60
CA VAL A 183 -3.67 4.39 -9.24
C VAL A 183 -2.27 5.01 -9.27
N ALA A 184 -1.38 4.51 -10.12
CA ALA A 184 -0.04 5.06 -10.29
C ALA A 184 -0.10 6.54 -10.72
N GLN A 185 -0.96 6.86 -11.68
CA GLN A 185 -1.14 8.22 -12.18
C GLN A 185 -1.67 9.15 -11.08
N ARG A 186 -2.68 8.72 -10.33
CA ARG A 186 -3.30 9.49 -9.25
C ARG A 186 -2.30 9.83 -8.14
N PHE A 187 -1.40 8.90 -7.79
CA PHE A 187 -0.44 9.08 -6.70
C PHE A 187 0.97 9.51 -7.15
N SER A 188 1.19 9.77 -8.43
CA SER A 188 2.49 10.19 -8.99
C SER A 188 3.13 11.42 -8.33
N LYS A 189 2.30 12.32 -7.79
CA LYS A 189 2.72 13.55 -7.10
C LYS A 189 2.43 13.53 -5.60
N LYS A 190 2.09 12.37 -5.03
CA LYS A 190 1.80 12.22 -3.59
C LYS A 190 2.92 11.45 -2.90
N PRO A 191 3.88 12.14 -2.25
CA PRO A 191 5.00 11.48 -1.57
C PRO A 191 4.56 10.65 -0.35
N THR A 192 3.29 10.74 0.06
CA THR A 192 2.74 9.86 1.09
C THR A 192 2.64 8.41 0.62
N VAL A 193 2.40 8.15 -0.67
CA VAL A 193 2.33 6.79 -1.21
C VAL A 193 3.73 6.31 -1.56
N VAL A 194 4.27 5.42 -0.74
CA VAL A 194 5.65 4.91 -0.78
C VAL A 194 5.84 3.68 -1.64
N GLY A 195 4.76 2.95 -1.85
CA GLY A 195 4.77 1.74 -2.61
C GLY A 195 3.41 1.42 -3.19
N MET A 196 3.43 0.62 -4.24
CA MET A 196 2.26 -0.01 -4.80
C MET A 196 2.48 -1.52 -4.81
N SER A 197 1.61 -2.28 -4.14
CA SER A 197 1.59 -3.75 -4.27
C SER A 197 0.72 -4.14 -5.45
N LEU A 198 1.28 -4.98 -6.31
CA LEU A 198 0.68 -5.37 -7.59
C LEU A 198 -0.63 -6.13 -7.45
N ARG A 199 -0.65 -7.12 -6.56
CA ARG A 199 -1.76 -8.03 -6.39
C ARG A 199 -1.61 -8.85 -5.10
N ASN A 200 -2.65 -8.90 -4.29
CA ASN A 200 -2.70 -9.74 -3.10
C ASN A 200 -2.98 -11.22 -3.42
N GLU A 201 -2.19 -12.10 -2.82
CA GLU A 201 -2.39 -13.56 -2.71
C GLU A 201 -2.73 -14.22 -4.04
N ILE A 202 -1.81 -14.10 -5.02
CA ILE A 202 -1.92 -14.83 -6.29
C ILE A 202 -1.90 -16.34 -5.98
N ARG A 203 -2.89 -17.05 -6.51
CA ARG A 203 -3.19 -18.43 -6.10
C ARG A 203 -4.10 -19.16 -7.08
N GLY A 204 -4.27 -20.46 -6.87
CA GLY A 204 -5.31 -21.27 -7.48
C GLY A 204 -4.76 -22.34 -8.42
N THR A 205 -5.63 -23.24 -8.88
CA THR A 205 -5.22 -24.43 -9.65
C THR A 205 -4.62 -24.10 -11.02
N ASN A 206 -4.88 -22.90 -11.54
CA ASN A 206 -4.38 -22.43 -12.82
C ASN A 206 -3.04 -21.69 -12.71
N GLU A 207 -2.53 -21.49 -11.48
CA GLU A 207 -1.33 -20.71 -11.27
C GLU A 207 -0.12 -21.37 -11.94
N ASN A 208 0.71 -20.55 -12.60
CA ASN A 208 1.94 -21.02 -13.21
C ASN A 208 2.96 -19.89 -13.31
N ALA A 209 4.25 -20.25 -13.26
CA ALA A 209 5.35 -19.28 -13.25
C ALA A 209 5.48 -18.48 -14.56
N ASN A 210 5.03 -19.03 -15.69
CA ASN A 210 5.15 -18.37 -16.99
C ASN A 210 4.21 -17.17 -17.10
N ASP A 211 2.93 -17.39 -16.85
CA ASP A 211 1.92 -16.34 -16.90
C ASP A 211 2.12 -15.35 -15.76
N TRP A 212 2.47 -15.83 -14.57
CA TRP A 212 2.84 -14.95 -13.45
C TRP A 212 3.97 -14.01 -13.84
N ASN A 213 5.08 -14.52 -14.39
CA ASN A 213 6.22 -13.69 -14.77
C ASN A 213 5.83 -12.69 -15.88
N ASN A 214 5.04 -13.13 -16.87
CA ASN A 214 4.56 -12.27 -17.95
C ASN A 214 3.70 -11.11 -17.43
N TYR A 215 2.65 -11.39 -16.66
CA TYR A 215 1.74 -10.36 -16.16
C TYR A 215 2.37 -9.48 -15.09
N VAL A 216 3.17 -10.04 -14.19
CA VAL A 216 3.91 -9.25 -13.19
C VAL A 216 4.90 -8.31 -13.88
N THR A 217 5.61 -8.75 -14.94
CA THR A 217 6.50 -7.89 -15.72
C THR A 217 5.73 -6.71 -16.34
N GLN A 218 4.53 -6.95 -16.87
CA GLN A 218 3.67 -5.89 -17.40
C GLN A 218 3.22 -4.93 -16.30
N GLY A 219 2.80 -5.45 -15.14
CA GLY A 219 2.36 -4.66 -14.00
C GLY A 219 3.45 -3.76 -13.44
N VAL A 220 4.65 -4.31 -13.19
CA VAL A 220 5.78 -3.51 -12.66
C VAL A 220 6.21 -2.43 -13.64
N THR A 221 6.25 -2.75 -14.93
CA THR A 221 6.62 -1.80 -15.99
C THR A 221 5.59 -0.67 -16.10
N THR A 222 4.30 -1.02 -16.01
CA THR A 222 3.19 -0.04 -16.06
C THR A 222 3.30 0.96 -14.92
N ILE A 223 3.46 0.49 -13.68
CA ILE A 223 3.57 1.38 -12.52
C ILE A 223 4.82 2.25 -12.62
N HIS A 224 5.99 1.65 -12.92
CA HIS A 224 7.24 2.38 -12.92
C HIS A 224 7.29 3.48 -13.99
N ASN A 225 6.77 3.21 -15.20
CA ASN A 225 6.73 4.21 -16.27
C ASN A 225 5.84 5.42 -15.92
N ILE A 226 4.79 5.23 -15.13
CA ILE A 226 3.84 6.29 -14.74
C ILE A 226 4.27 7.00 -13.46
N ASN A 227 4.77 6.23 -12.49
CA ASN A 227 5.18 6.69 -11.18
C ASN A 227 6.53 6.06 -10.79
N PRO A 228 7.66 6.61 -11.25
CA PRO A 228 8.98 6.07 -10.95
C PRO A 228 9.40 6.30 -9.48
N ASN A 229 8.64 7.07 -8.71
CA ASN A 229 9.00 7.43 -7.34
C ASN A 229 8.67 6.33 -6.33
N VAL A 230 7.64 5.52 -6.59
CA VAL A 230 7.15 4.48 -5.67
C VAL A 230 7.98 3.20 -5.76
N LEU A 231 8.06 2.49 -4.64
CA LEU A 231 8.45 1.08 -4.67
C LEU A 231 7.36 0.27 -5.37
N VAL A 232 7.75 -0.72 -6.17
CA VAL A 232 6.81 -1.69 -6.73
C VAL A 232 6.97 -2.98 -5.97
N ILE A 233 5.92 -3.38 -5.25
CA ILE A 233 5.91 -4.55 -4.39
C ILE A 233 5.25 -5.70 -5.15
N VAL A 234 5.95 -6.82 -5.23
CA VAL A 234 5.57 -8.02 -5.99
C VAL A 234 5.51 -9.21 -5.07
N SER A 235 4.39 -9.91 -5.06
CA SER A 235 4.22 -11.14 -4.31
C SER A 235 4.41 -12.39 -5.18
N GLY A 236 4.48 -13.55 -4.53
CA GLY A 236 4.71 -14.84 -5.16
C GLY A 236 3.46 -15.56 -5.63
N LEU A 237 3.57 -16.89 -5.70
CA LEU A 237 2.46 -17.82 -5.94
C LEU A 237 1.99 -18.42 -4.61
N ASN A 238 0.94 -19.25 -4.67
CA ASN A 238 0.40 -19.98 -3.53
C ASN A 238 0.06 -19.07 -2.35
N PHE A 239 -0.84 -18.11 -2.56
CA PHE A 239 -1.24 -17.10 -1.55
C PHE A 239 -0.05 -16.29 -1.03
N ASP A 240 0.86 -15.91 -1.93
CA ASP A 240 2.10 -15.20 -1.62
C ASP A 240 3.04 -15.94 -0.65
N ASN A 241 2.83 -17.25 -0.42
CA ASN A 241 3.71 -18.04 0.44
C ASN A 241 4.99 -18.50 -0.30
N ASP A 242 5.00 -18.46 -1.63
CA ASP A 242 6.07 -19.08 -2.43
C ASP A 242 6.69 -18.13 -3.48
N LEU A 243 7.98 -17.82 -3.30
CA LEU A 243 8.79 -17.04 -4.23
C LEU A 243 9.76 -17.91 -5.07
N ARG A 244 9.70 -19.24 -5.00
CA ARG A 244 10.62 -20.14 -5.74
C ARG A 244 10.53 -19.96 -7.25
N CYS A 245 9.37 -19.54 -7.78
CA CYS A 245 9.19 -19.21 -9.19
C CYS A 245 10.21 -18.17 -9.71
N LEU A 246 10.72 -17.29 -8.84
CA LEU A 246 11.75 -16.30 -9.19
C LEU A 246 13.13 -16.92 -9.45
N LYS A 247 13.43 -18.09 -8.89
CA LYS A 247 14.69 -18.81 -9.18
C LYS A 247 14.68 -19.41 -10.57
N GLU A 248 13.53 -19.91 -11.00
CA GLU A 248 13.35 -20.54 -12.30
C GLU A 248 13.20 -19.50 -13.41
N LYS A 249 12.45 -18.43 -13.12
CA LYS A 249 12.23 -17.30 -14.03
C LYS A 249 12.38 -15.98 -13.29
N PRO A 250 13.61 -15.43 -13.22
CA PRO A 250 13.85 -14.12 -12.65
C PRO A 250 12.97 -13.07 -13.33
N LEU A 251 12.40 -12.17 -12.53
CA LEU A 251 11.64 -11.05 -13.07
C LEU A 251 12.61 -10.09 -13.76
N ASN A 252 12.37 -9.77 -15.05
CA ASN A 252 13.19 -8.78 -15.74
C ASN A 252 12.79 -7.37 -15.26
N ALA A 253 13.44 -6.95 -14.18
CA ALA A 253 13.18 -5.70 -13.48
C ALA A 253 14.34 -4.70 -13.60
N SER A 254 15.26 -4.93 -14.55
CA SER A 254 16.42 -4.08 -14.78
C SER A 254 16.04 -2.61 -15.03
N ALA A 255 14.87 -2.38 -15.61
CA ALA A 255 14.32 -1.06 -15.89
C ALA A 255 13.64 -0.38 -14.69
N LEU A 256 13.58 -1.00 -13.50
CA LEU A 256 12.84 -0.47 -12.34
C LEU A 256 13.69 0.41 -11.41
N ASP A 257 14.90 0.82 -11.79
CA ASP A 257 15.74 1.79 -11.06
C ASP A 257 15.78 1.61 -9.53
N ASN A 258 16.03 0.38 -9.08
CA ASN A 258 16.05 0.02 -7.66
C ASN A 258 14.72 0.33 -6.92
N LYS A 259 13.58 0.05 -7.57
CA LYS A 259 12.24 0.21 -6.96
C LYS A 259 11.55 -1.11 -6.65
N LEU A 260 12.07 -2.24 -7.13
CA LEU A 260 11.45 -3.55 -6.89
C LEU A 260 11.66 -4.04 -5.46
N VAL A 261 10.57 -4.52 -4.86
CA VAL A 261 10.55 -5.21 -3.58
C VAL A 261 9.71 -6.48 -3.72
N PHE A 262 10.15 -7.60 -3.16
CA PHE A 262 9.31 -8.81 -3.06
C PHE A 262 8.67 -8.92 -1.69
N GLU A 263 7.44 -9.41 -1.63
CA GLU A 263 6.72 -9.72 -0.39
C GLU A 263 6.28 -11.18 -0.32
N VAL A 264 6.09 -11.65 0.92
CA VAL A 264 5.50 -12.95 1.23
C VAL A 264 4.49 -12.78 2.36
N HIS A 265 3.43 -13.59 2.33
CA HIS A 265 2.46 -13.67 3.41
C HIS A 265 2.78 -14.87 4.29
N LEU A 266 2.73 -14.69 5.60
CA LEU A 266 3.02 -15.75 6.58
C LEU A 266 2.04 -15.63 7.73
N TYR A 267 1.10 -16.57 7.77
CA TYR A 267 0.17 -16.77 8.88
C TYR A 267 0.62 -17.95 9.74
N SER A 268 0.04 -18.10 10.95
CA SER A 268 0.32 -19.27 11.80
C SER A 268 -0.09 -20.61 11.18
N PHE A 269 -0.93 -20.56 10.15
CA PHE A 269 -1.37 -21.70 9.34
C PHE A 269 -0.77 -21.70 7.93
N SER A 270 0.08 -20.71 7.59
CA SER A 270 0.84 -20.72 6.34
C SER A 270 2.04 -21.65 6.45
N GLY A 271 2.48 -22.13 5.29
CA GLY A 271 3.71 -22.90 5.15
C GLY A 271 3.52 -24.41 5.12
N ASP A 272 4.41 -25.08 4.41
CA ASP A 272 4.70 -26.50 4.58
C ASP A 272 5.66 -26.70 5.77
N ALA A 273 5.90 -27.96 6.18
CA ALA A 273 6.75 -28.27 7.33
C ALA A 273 8.19 -27.68 7.22
N GLU A 274 8.64 -27.29 6.03
CA GLU A 274 9.96 -26.73 5.76
C GLU A 274 10.03 -25.18 5.88
N THR A 275 8.89 -24.49 5.84
CA THR A 275 8.81 -23.01 5.86
C THR A 275 8.48 -22.41 7.24
N ASN A 276 8.32 -23.27 8.26
CA ASN A 276 7.99 -22.86 9.63
C ASN A 276 9.17 -22.17 10.35
N MET A 277 9.37 -20.87 10.11
CA MET A 277 10.06 -20.01 11.08
C MET A 277 9.06 -19.59 12.18
N GLY A 278 9.16 -20.30 13.31
CA GLY A 278 8.21 -20.27 14.43
C GLY A 278 7.78 -18.87 14.90
N THR A 279 6.46 -18.74 15.09
CA THR A 279 5.74 -17.64 15.75
C THR A 279 6.05 -16.24 15.21
N ILE A 280 5.32 -15.83 14.17
CA ILE A 280 5.40 -14.47 13.65
C ILE A 280 3.97 -13.92 13.47
N ARG A 281 3.67 -12.83 14.19
CA ARG A 281 2.55 -11.92 13.87
C ARG A 281 2.75 -11.42 12.44
N GLU A 282 1.69 -11.31 11.65
CA GLU A 282 1.68 -10.77 10.27
C GLU A 282 2.83 -9.77 10.04
N ARG A 283 3.88 -10.21 9.33
CA ARG A 283 5.07 -9.40 9.02
C ARG A 283 5.34 -9.51 7.53
N LEU A 284 5.14 -8.38 6.84
CA LEU A 284 5.72 -8.15 5.51
C LEU A 284 7.24 -8.33 5.62
N THR A 285 7.75 -9.46 5.15
CA THR A 285 9.19 -9.73 5.13
C THR A 285 9.70 -9.44 3.73
N MET A 286 10.13 -8.21 3.51
CA MET A 286 10.63 -7.75 2.22
C MET A 286 12.07 -8.26 2.01
N GLN A 287 12.27 -9.16 1.06
CA GLN A 287 13.59 -9.64 0.68
C GLN A 287 13.80 -9.50 -0.82
N LYS A 288 14.89 -8.85 -1.25
CA LYS A 288 15.40 -9.01 -2.61
C LYS A 288 16.05 -10.40 -2.69
N ILE A 289 15.50 -11.32 -3.48
CA ILE A 289 16.19 -12.56 -3.86
C ILE A 289 17.30 -12.15 -4.85
N GLY A 290 18.49 -12.67 -4.63
CA GLY A 290 19.78 -12.10 -5.07
C GLY A 290 19.99 -11.96 -6.58
N SER A 291 21.03 -11.16 -6.86
CA SER A 291 21.62 -10.68 -8.12
C SER A 291 21.55 -11.59 -9.34
#